data_AF-A0A968TZA6-F1
#
_entry.id   AF-A0A968TZA6-F1
#
_cell.length_a   1.000
_cell.length_b   1.000
_cell.length_c   1.000
_cell.angle_alpha   90.00
_cell.angle_beta   90.00
_cell.angle_gamma   90.00
#
_symmetry.space_group_name_H-M   'P 1'
#
loop_
_entity.id
_entity.type
_entity.pdbx_description
1 polymer ?
#
loop_
_entity_poly.entity_id
_entity_poly.type
_entity_poly.pdbx_seq_one_letter_code
_entity_poly.pdbx_strand_id
1 'polypeptide(L)'
;MQKLDLELLSQKVSELTVQKFNKDKLELVKQVLQDLRISLGDDSLLVSELQALEDALTDVFDNFVRGRITFTAAIDQTAEQLKQFVDNTESSLSDNHHCQEIIRRRLPYLRQAIALKRMEPTVSEVLAIILDKSNQKNLSPQIAKIVARINERNPEIPEQLRQNLVSLARQAQFKANSLQTGVQQLEQEIATWFDHSMERSSGVYKRNSKGIAIAIGFLVAIISNADTFHIVNRLSKDSILRSTISNAADQLVAQPLQTPASLPSEPAASAPEEFEPEAVEPLPSAPLPVEPEVGQAAANPDSAEAVRLRNIRDAVDDALQGLSLPIGWNQANTSAQTIESQYSLIPFFRVPYLRRIIGWFISGIALSMGASFWYDLLSKVMRVRNSGRRSDANPRSSDATFDD
;
A
#
# COMPACT_ATOMS: atom_id res chain seq x y z
N MET A 1 9.30 4.05 -4.81
CA MET A 1 9.08 4.23 -3.35
C MET A 1 10.36 4.83 -2.78
N GLN A 2 10.37 6.11 -2.41
CA GLN A 2 11.51 6.67 -1.69
C GLN A 2 11.58 5.96 -0.33
N LYS A 3 12.62 5.15 -0.11
CA LYS A 3 12.93 4.54 1.18
C LYS A 3 12.81 5.62 2.24
N LEU A 4 12.06 5.33 3.30
CA LEU A 4 11.98 6.19 4.47
C LEU A 4 13.43 6.54 4.87
N ASP A 5 13.77 7.82 5.07
CA ASP A 5 15.12 8.30 5.49
C ASP A 5 15.55 7.75 6.87
N LEU A 6 14.87 6.71 7.37
CA LEU A 6 15.10 6.01 8.62
C LEU A 6 16.47 5.33 8.66
N GLU A 7 16.94 4.79 7.53
CA GLU A 7 18.28 4.21 7.44
C GLU A 7 19.34 5.30 7.64
N LEU A 8 19.24 6.40 6.90
CA LEU A 8 20.13 7.56 7.02
C LEU A 8 20.08 8.17 8.43
N LEU A 9 18.88 8.31 9.00
CA LEU A 9 18.70 8.84 10.35
C LEU A 9 19.35 7.91 11.38
N SER A 10 19.12 6.61 11.28
CA SER A 10 19.68 5.62 12.21
C SER A 10 21.20 5.59 12.18
N GLN A 11 21.78 5.63 10.97
CA GLN A 11 23.22 5.74 10.79
C GLN A 11 23.74 7.01 11.46
N LYS A 12 23.11 8.17 11.19
CA LYS A 12 23.56 9.45 11.75
C LYS A 12 23.45 9.51 13.27
N VAL A 13 22.41 8.89 13.84
CA VAL A 13 22.21 8.79 15.28
C VAL A 13 23.29 7.92 15.91
N SER A 14 23.66 6.78 15.30
CA SER A 14 24.78 5.96 15.76
C SER A 14 26.12 6.68 15.66
N GLU A 15 26.41 7.35 14.55
CA GLU A 15 27.61 8.19 14.36
C GLU A 15 27.75 9.25 15.45
N LEU A 16 26.70 10.03 15.70
CA LEU A 16 26.74 11.07 16.74
C LEU A 16 26.86 10.48 18.15
N THR A 17 26.36 9.26 18.37
CA THR A 17 26.48 8.57 19.65
C THR A 17 27.93 8.15 19.93
N VAL A 18 28.61 7.58 18.93
CA VAL A 18 30.04 7.23 19.04
C VAL A 18 30.87 8.50 19.18
N GLN A 19 30.64 9.52 18.35
CA GLN A 19 31.38 10.78 18.42
C GLN A 19 31.25 11.43 19.80
N LYS A 20 30.03 11.49 20.34
CA LYS A 20 29.79 12.04 21.68
C LYS A 20 30.48 11.21 22.76
N PHE A 21 30.46 9.88 22.65
CA PHE A 21 31.18 9.01 23.56
C PHE A 21 32.69 9.29 23.56
N ASN A 22 33.32 9.33 22.37
CA ASN A 22 34.75 9.60 22.24
C ASN A 22 35.10 10.96 22.84
N LYS A 23 34.31 12.00 22.54
CA LYS A 23 34.51 13.34 23.07
C LYS A 23 34.38 13.39 24.60
N ASP A 24 33.32 12.80 25.16
CA ASP A 24 33.07 12.81 26.60
C ASP A 24 34.19 12.08 27.36
N LYS A 25 34.70 10.96 26.82
CA LYS A 25 35.82 10.22 27.43
C LYS A 25 37.16 10.94 27.30
N LEU A 26 37.44 11.50 26.13
CA LEU A 26 38.65 12.29 25.91
C LEU A 26 38.71 13.50 26.85
N GLU A 27 37.57 14.16 27.08
CA GLU A 27 37.48 15.30 28.00
C GLU A 27 37.81 14.88 29.45
N LEU A 28 37.32 13.72 29.90
CA LEU A 28 37.67 13.16 31.20
C LEU A 28 39.17 12.88 31.32
N VAL A 29 39.80 12.34 30.27
CA VAL A 29 41.25 12.11 30.23
C VAL A 29 42.01 13.44 30.31
N LYS A 30 41.59 14.45 29.53
CA LYS A 30 42.21 15.79 29.52
C LYS A 30 42.14 16.46 30.88
N GLN A 31 41.01 16.36 31.59
CA GLN A 31 40.86 16.90 32.94
C GLN A 31 41.84 16.26 33.93
N VAL A 32 41.97 14.92 33.90
CA VAL A 32 42.91 14.20 34.78
C VAL A 32 44.37 14.54 34.43
N LEU A 33 44.69 14.68 33.14
CA LEU A 33 46.03 15.10 32.70
C LEU A 33 46.36 16.53 33.11
N GLN A 34 45.38 17.44 33.05
CA GLN A 34 45.59 18.82 33.47
C GLN A 34 45.90 18.91 34.97
N ASP A 35 45.17 18.15 35.81
CA ASP A 35 45.46 18.03 37.23
C ASP A 35 46.89 17.49 37.48
N LEU A 36 47.32 16.48 36.69
CA LEU A 36 48.69 15.93 36.75
C LEU A 36 49.75 16.97 36.40
N ARG A 37 49.57 17.72 35.29
CA ARG A 37 50.50 18.77 34.85
C ARG A 37 50.65 19.86 35.90
N ILE A 38 49.54 20.31 36.49
CA ILE A 38 49.54 21.30 37.58
C ILE A 38 50.33 20.77 38.80
N SER A 39 50.12 19.50 39.16
CA SER A 39 50.80 18.90 40.31
C SER A 39 52.30 18.66 40.10
N LEU A 40 52.75 18.54 38.85
CA LEU A 40 54.16 18.30 38.48
C LEU A 40 54.89 19.57 38.06
N GLY A 41 54.17 20.65 37.73
CA GLY A 41 54.74 21.88 37.19
C GLY A 41 55.34 21.72 35.78
N ASP A 42 54.92 20.69 35.03
CA ASP A 42 55.37 20.40 33.67
C ASP A 42 54.18 20.36 32.71
N ASP A 43 54.01 21.45 31.94
CA ASP A 43 52.95 21.58 30.96
C ASP A 43 53.17 20.70 29.70
N SER A 44 54.39 20.21 29.49
CA SER A 44 54.76 19.39 28.33
C SER A 44 54.53 17.88 28.53
N LEU A 45 54.10 17.50 29.74
CA LEU A 45 53.92 16.11 30.12
C LEU A 45 52.83 15.41 29.28
N LEU A 46 53.20 14.27 28.69
CA LEU A 46 52.32 13.37 27.93
C LEU A 46 51.62 14.03 26.72
N VAL A 47 52.19 15.09 26.15
CA VAL A 47 51.62 15.77 24.98
C VAL A 47 51.60 14.84 23.76
N SER A 48 52.70 14.11 23.50
CA SER A 48 52.80 13.16 22.39
C SER A 48 51.83 11.99 22.52
N GLU A 49 51.69 11.47 23.74
CA GLU A 49 50.85 10.31 24.06
C GLU A 49 49.37 10.70 23.97
N LEU A 50 49.01 11.90 24.42
CA LEU A 50 47.66 12.43 24.26
C LEU A 50 47.32 12.64 22.79
N GLN A 51 48.26 13.18 21.99
CA GLN A 51 48.06 13.32 20.54
C GLN A 51 47.85 11.96 19.87
N ALA A 52 48.67 10.96 20.20
CA ALA A 52 48.54 9.61 19.67
C ALA A 52 47.19 8.97 20.05
N LEU A 53 46.68 9.22 21.25
CA LEU A 53 45.34 8.79 21.66
C LEU A 53 44.25 9.50 20.84
N GLU A 54 44.35 10.82 20.64
CA GLU A 54 43.39 11.57 19.81
C GLU A 54 43.34 11.05 18.38
N ASP A 55 44.51 10.79 17.79
CA ASP A 55 44.62 10.24 16.44
C ASP A 55 44.04 8.82 16.38
N ALA A 56 44.34 7.95 17.36
CA ALA A 56 43.79 6.60 17.43
C ALA A 56 42.26 6.59 17.59
N LEU A 57 41.70 7.48 18.42
CA LEU A 57 40.24 7.60 18.57
C LEU A 57 39.57 8.15 17.31
N THR A 58 40.27 9.03 16.58
CA THR A 58 39.81 9.54 15.29
C THR A 58 39.81 8.41 14.26
N ASP A 59 40.84 7.58 14.21
CA ASP A 59 40.91 6.41 13.32
C ASP A 59 39.81 5.38 13.61
N VAL A 60 39.51 5.10 14.88
CA VAL A 60 38.40 4.21 15.26
C VAL A 60 37.07 4.78 14.77
N PHE A 61 36.84 6.08 14.96
CA PHE A 61 35.64 6.75 14.48
C PHE A 61 35.54 6.73 12.95
N ASP A 62 36.63 7.00 12.25
CA ASP A 62 36.70 6.97 10.78
C ASP A 62 36.44 5.57 10.22
N ASN A 63 36.99 4.54 10.85
CA ASN A 63 36.72 3.15 10.48
C ASN A 63 35.24 2.79 10.70
N PHE A 64 34.61 3.31 11.75
CA PHE A 64 33.19 3.13 12.00
C PHE A 64 32.32 3.85 10.95
N VAL A 65 32.59 5.13 10.67
CA VAL A 65 31.85 5.91 9.66
C VAL A 65 31.97 5.29 8.27
N ARG A 66 33.13 4.70 7.93
CA ARG A 66 33.36 3.98 6.67
C ARG A 66 32.77 2.56 6.65
N GLY A 67 32.09 2.12 7.72
CA GLY A 67 31.47 0.80 7.82
C GLY A 67 32.44 -0.37 7.94
N ARG A 68 33.71 -0.13 8.31
CA ARG A 68 34.72 -1.19 8.47
C ARG A 68 34.58 -1.95 9.79
N ILE A 69 33.99 -1.30 10.80
CA ILE A 69 33.75 -1.87 12.12
C ILE A 69 32.30 -1.59 12.55
N THR A 70 31.74 -2.44 13.41
CA THR A 70 30.39 -2.27 13.97
C THR A 70 30.38 -1.26 15.13
N PHE A 71 29.19 -0.79 15.54
CA PHE A 71 29.05 0.12 16.69
C PHE A 71 29.70 -0.46 17.95
N THR A 72 29.38 -1.72 18.27
CA THR A 72 29.94 -2.42 19.44
C THR A 72 31.46 -2.49 19.37
N ALA A 73 32.01 -2.82 18.18
CA ALA A 73 33.45 -2.85 17.98
C ALA A 73 34.09 -1.46 18.13
N ALA A 74 33.44 -0.39 17.68
CA ALA A 74 33.94 0.97 17.82
C ALA A 74 34.00 1.42 19.30
N ILE A 75 32.96 1.12 20.08
CA ILE A 75 32.92 1.41 21.53
C ILE A 75 33.98 0.58 22.27
N ASP A 76 34.10 -0.71 21.95
CA ASP A 76 35.05 -1.60 22.60
C ASP A 76 36.51 -1.22 22.26
N GLN A 77 36.81 -0.90 21.00
CA GLN A 77 38.13 -0.40 20.57
C GLN A 77 38.46 0.94 21.22
N THR A 78 37.51 1.87 21.30
CA THR A 78 37.69 3.16 21.98
C THR A 78 38.05 2.96 23.45
N ALA A 79 37.31 2.09 24.15
CA ALA A 79 37.58 1.78 25.55
C ALA A 79 38.97 1.15 25.74
N GLU A 80 39.39 0.28 24.82
CA GLU A 80 40.71 -0.35 24.85
C GLU A 80 41.84 0.66 24.59
N GLN A 81 41.70 1.57 23.62
CA GLN A 81 42.70 2.64 23.38
C GLN A 81 42.86 3.55 24.61
N LEU A 82 41.74 3.93 25.23
CA LEU A 82 41.74 4.73 26.45
C LEU A 82 42.39 3.98 27.62
N LYS A 83 42.13 2.68 27.75
CA LYS A 83 42.74 1.84 28.78
C LYS A 83 44.25 1.72 28.59
N GLN A 84 44.71 1.43 27.37
CA GLN A 84 46.14 1.34 27.04
C GLN A 84 46.85 2.67 27.33
N PHE A 85 46.23 3.80 27.01
CA PHE A 85 46.77 5.12 27.36
C PHE A 85 46.94 5.28 28.89
N VAL A 86 45.94 4.89 29.68
CA VAL A 86 46.00 4.95 31.14
C VAL A 86 47.09 4.03 31.70
N ASP A 87 47.20 2.81 31.19
CA ASP A 87 48.18 1.82 31.63
C ASP A 87 49.62 2.29 31.33
N ASN A 88 49.85 2.84 30.13
CA ASN A 88 51.14 3.41 29.74
C ASN A 88 51.51 4.64 30.58
N THR A 89 50.51 5.48 30.88
CA THR A 89 50.67 6.65 31.75
C THR A 89 51.07 6.25 33.17
N GLU A 90 50.39 5.24 33.74
CA GLU A 90 50.71 4.74 35.08
C GLU A 90 52.12 4.16 35.14
N SER A 91 52.51 3.35 34.14
CA SER A 91 53.85 2.76 34.06
C SER A 91 54.95 3.81 33.90
N SER A 92 54.68 4.92 33.21
CA SER A 92 55.67 5.99 33.01
C SER A 92 55.83 6.88 34.24
N LEU A 93 54.82 6.91 35.12
CA LEU A 93 54.77 7.79 36.30
C LEU A 93 54.93 7.04 37.63
N SER A 94 55.12 5.71 37.62
CA SER A 94 55.15 4.86 38.82
C SER A 94 56.25 5.21 39.82
N ASP A 95 57.35 5.80 39.36
CA ASP A 95 58.53 6.10 40.17
C ASP A 95 58.49 7.48 40.84
N ASN A 96 57.52 8.33 40.48
CA ASN A 96 57.40 9.70 41.02
C ASN A 96 56.48 9.76 42.24
N HIS A 97 57.05 10.09 43.40
CA HIS A 97 56.31 10.17 44.68
C HIS A 97 55.17 11.21 44.66
N HIS A 98 55.32 12.30 43.89
CA HIS A 98 54.27 13.32 43.72
C HIS A 98 53.06 12.82 42.90
N CYS A 99 53.24 11.81 42.03
CA CYS A 99 52.16 11.27 41.20
C CYS A 99 51.34 10.19 41.91
N GLN A 100 51.88 9.56 42.95
CA GLN A 100 51.24 8.42 43.62
C GLN A 100 49.84 8.73 44.14
N GLU A 101 49.59 9.96 44.62
CA GLU A 101 48.28 10.31 45.17
C GLU A 101 47.21 10.50 44.08
N ILE A 102 47.59 11.09 42.94
CA ILE A 102 46.68 11.25 41.79
C ILE A 102 46.44 9.89 41.13
N ILE A 103 47.48 9.06 40.99
CA ILE A 103 47.37 7.69 40.50
C ILE A 103 46.47 6.86 41.41
N ARG A 104 46.59 6.97 42.74
CA ARG A 104 45.73 6.24 43.68
C ARG A 104 44.29 6.73 43.73
N ARG A 105 44.06 8.04 43.58
CA ARG A 105 42.71 8.61 43.72
C ARG A 105 41.95 8.70 42.40
N ARG A 106 42.51 9.30 41.35
CA ARG A 106 41.78 9.69 40.13
C ARG A 106 41.79 8.62 39.05
N LEU A 107 42.91 7.92 38.90
CA LEU A 107 43.08 6.90 37.87
C LEU A 107 42.08 5.73 37.95
N PRO A 108 41.69 5.23 39.16
CA PRO A 108 40.66 4.21 39.27
C PRO A 108 39.28 4.72 38.80
N TYR A 109 38.92 5.96 39.10
CA TYR A 109 37.66 6.55 38.62
C TYR A 109 37.68 6.73 37.10
N LEU A 110 38.81 7.14 36.53
CA LEU A 110 38.97 7.23 35.08
C LEU A 110 38.83 5.85 34.43
N ARG A 111 39.50 4.81 34.96
CA ARG A 111 39.36 3.42 34.51
C ARG A 111 37.90 2.94 34.58
N GLN A 112 37.22 3.20 35.69
CA GLN A 112 35.82 2.83 35.85
C GLN A 112 34.92 3.60 34.88
N ALA A 113 35.16 4.89 34.70
CA ALA A 113 34.41 5.72 33.77
C ALA A 113 34.62 5.26 32.32
N ILE A 114 35.83 4.91 31.91
CA ILE A 114 36.14 4.37 30.57
C ILE A 114 35.46 3.01 30.36
N ALA A 115 35.43 2.16 31.39
CA ALA A 115 34.80 0.83 31.34
C ALA A 115 33.26 0.88 31.20
N LEU A 116 32.62 2.04 31.40
CA LEU A 116 31.18 2.20 31.19
C LEU A 116 30.84 2.09 29.69
N LYS A 117 30.32 0.92 29.30
CA LYS A 117 29.88 0.63 27.95
C LYS A 117 28.66 1.46 27.59
N ARG A 118 28.71 2.13 26.43
CA ARG A 118 27.55 2.82 25.87
C ARG A 118 26.74 1.84 25.02
N MET A 119 25.42 1.85 25.21
CA MET A 119 24.50 1.03 24.43
C MET A 119 24.24 1.68 23.07
N GLU A 120 24.02 0.84 22.06
CA GLU A 120 23.57 1.29 20.74
C GLU A 120 22.15 1.88 20.87
N PRO A 121 21.84 2.99 20.18
CA PRO A 121 20.50 3.54 20.16
C PRO A 121 19.49 2.51 19.67
N THR A 122 18.31 2.47 20.28
CA THR A 122 17.28 1.49 19.91
C THR A 122 16.44 1.98 18.73
N VAL A 123 15.85 1.06 17.95
CA VAL A 123 14.92 1.42 16.87
C VAL A 123 13.75 2.26 17.42
N SER A 124 13.27 1.91 18.62
CA SER A 124 12.23 2.64 19.32
C SER A 124 12.64 4.08 19.68
N GLU A 125 13.89 4.30 20.10
CA GLU A 125 14.43 5.64 20.38
C GLU A 125 14.54 6.47 19.10
N VAL A 126 15.07 5.89 18.02
CA VAL A 126 15.16 6.57 16.71
C VAL A 126 13.77 6.94 16.19
N LEU A 127 12.79 6.04 16.35
CA LEU A 127 11.42 6.31 15.97
C LEU A 127 10.80 7.40 16.86
N ALA A 128 11.06 7.39 18.17
CA ALA A 128 10.58 8.42 19.08
C ALA A 128 11.13 9.82 18.72
N ILE A 129 12.37 9.92 18.24
CA ILE A 129 12.95 11.19 17.74
C ILE A 129 12.11 11.79 16.60
N ILE A 130 11.54 10.95 15.73
CA ILE A 130 10.67 11.41 14.64
C ILE A 130 9.28 11.78 15.17
N LEU A 131 8.68 10.88 15.95
CA LEU A 131 7.26 10.95 16.32
C LEU A 131 6.98 11.95 17.47
N ASP A 132 7.95 12.21 18.35
CA ASP A 132 7.79 13.10 19.50
C ASP A 132 8.42 14.48 19.25
N LYS A 133 7.57 15.44 18.91
CA LYS A 133 7.96 16.84 18.69
C LYS A 133 8.57 17.51 19.94
N SER A 134 8.30 17.00 21.15
CA SER A 134 8.84 17.59 22.39
C SER A 134 10.34 17.33 22.54
N ASN A 135 10.80 16.17 22.09
CA ASN A 135 12.20 15.75 22.21
C ASN A 135 13.11 16.39 21.15
N GLN A 136 12.52 17.04 20.13
CA GLN A 136 13.26 17.64 19.03
C GLN A 136 14.09 18.88 19.41
N LYS A 137 13.74 19.57 20.50
CA LYS A 137 14.42 20.80 20.94
C LYS A 137 15.87 20.58 21.40
N ASN A 138 16.21 19.36 21.82
CA ASN A 138 17.53 19.02 22.35
C ASN A 138 18.39 18.24 21.34
N LEU A 139 17.95 18.12 20.09
CA LEU A 139 18.66 17.38 19.06
C LEU A 139 19.87 18.16 18.55
N SER A 140 20.90 17.41 18.14
CA SER A 140 21.99 17.98 17.34
C SER A 140 21.44 18.62 16.06
N PRO A 141 21.99 19.75 15.58
CA PRO A 141 21.54 20.43 14.36
C PRO A 141 21.48 19.52 13.13
N GLN A 142 22.34 18.48 13.07
CA GLN A 142 22.36 17.52 11.97
C GLN A 142 21.15 16.58 12.00
N ILE A 143 20.77 16.05 13.17
CA ILE A 143 19.59 15.17 13.32
C ILE A 143 18.31 15.99 13.12
N ALA A 144 18.25 17.20 13.68
CA ALA A 144 17.08 18.08 13.57
C ALA A 144 16.72 18.36 12.10
N LYS A 145 17.71 18.58 11.24
CA LYS A 145 17.49 18.76 9.79
C LYS A 145 16.88 17.52 9.13
N ILE A 146 17.38 16.32 9.45
CA ILE A 146 16.86 15.07 8.88
C ILE A 146 15.41 14.85 9.34
N VAL A 147 15.15 15.03 10.64
CA VAL A 147 13.81 14.89 11.22
C VAL A 147 12.83 15.93 10.66
N ALA A 148 13.26 17.17 10.46
CA ALA A 148 12.46 18.20 9.82
C ALA A 148 12.03 17.80 8.41
N ARG A 149 12.97 17.29 7.57
CA ARG A 149 12.65 16.79 6.23
C ARG A 149 11.66 15.62 6.23
N ILE A 150 11.75 14.72 7.21
CA ILE A 150 10.82 13.60 7.37
C ILE A 150 9.42 14.10 7.75
N ASN A 151 9.34 15.04 8.70
CA ASN A 151 8.08 15.57 9.20
C ASN A 151 7.39 16.53 8.22
N GLU A 152 8.14 17.29 7.43
CA GLU A 152 7.60 18.11 6.34
C GLU A 152 6.84 17.26 5.30
N ARG A 153 7.30 16.03 5.05
CA ARG A 153 6.66 15.11 4.10
C ARG A 153 5.41 14.42 4.64
N ASN A 154 5.29 14.28 5.97
CA ASN A 154 4.19 13.59 6.63
C ASN A 154 3.69 14.41 7.83
N PRO A 155 2.93 15.49 7.59
CA PRO A 155 2.64 16.49 8.61
C PRO A 155 1.74 15.99 9.76
N GLU A 156 0.92 14.96 9.55
CA GLU A 156 0.01 14.43 10.57
C GLU A 156 -0.09 12.90 10.58
N ILE A 157 0.68 12.25 11.46
CA ILE A 157 0.51 10.84 11.79
C ILE A 157 -0.53 10.72 12.92
N PRO A 158 -1.69 10.07 12.70
CA PRO A 158 -2.70 9.86 13.74
C PRO A 158 -2.13 9.17 14.97
N GLU A 159 -2.66 9.48 16.16
CA GLU A 159 -2.20 8.91 17.44
C GLU A 159 -2.18 7.38 17.44
N GLN A 160 -3.22 6.78 16.87
CA GLN A 160 -3.36 5.32 16.77
C GLN A 160 -2.25 4.71 15.90
N LEU A 161 -1.91 5.36 14.79
CA LEU A 161 -0.83 4.90 13.92
C LEU A 161 0.52 5.05 14.64
N ARG A 162 0.71 6.12 15.40
CA ARG A 162 1.91 6.31 16.23
C ARG A 162 2.13 5.16 17.21
N GLN A 163 1.08 4.78 17.95
CA GLN A 163 1.15 3.68 18.92
C GLN A 163 1.47 2.34 18.24
N ASN A 164 0.85 2.09 17.08
CA ASN A 164 1.13 0.90 16.28
C ASN A 164 2.58 0.88 15.79
N LEU A 165 3.09 1.98 15.23
CA LEU A 165 4.47 2.07 14.77
C LEU A 165 5.48 1.84 15.91
N VAL A 166 5.20 2.36 17.10
CA VAL A 166 6.01 2.09 18.30
C VAL A 166 5.98 0.61 18.68
N SER A 167 4.83 -0.05 18.56
CA SER A 167 4.73 -1.50 18.83
C SER A 167 5.51 -2.34 17.82
N LEU A 168 5.44 -1.98 16.53
CA LEU A 168 6.20 -2.64 15.46
C LEU A 168 7.71 -2.39 15.63
N ALA A 169 8.12 -1.20 16.06
CA ALA A 169 9.52 -0.89 16.35
C ALA A 169 10.08 -1.74 17.49
N ARG A 170 9.32 -1.95 18.57
CA ARG A 170 9.72 -2.86 19.64
C ARG A 170 9.83 -4.30 19.14
N GLN A 171 8.88 -4.75 18.33
CA GLN A 171 8.91 -6.11 17.77
C GLN A 171 10.12 -6.31 16.85
N ALA A 172 10.41 -5.34 15.99
CA ALA A 172 11.59 -5.34 15.12
C ALA A 172 12.89 -5.34 15.94
N GLN A 173 12.94 -4.56 17.02
CA GLN A 173 14.09 -4.52 17.93
C GLN A 173 14.38 -5.90 18.56
N PHE A 174 13.36 -6.67 18.95
CA PHE A 174 13.58 -8.02 19.51
C PHE A 174 14.12 -9.04 18.49
N LYS A 175 13.92 -8.79 17.19
CA LYS A 175 14.36 -9.66 16.10
C LYS A 175 15.73 -9.27 15.55
N ALA A 176 16.32 -8.15 15.97
CA ALA A 176 17.53 -7.59 15.41
C ALA A 176 18.65 -7.43 16.44
N ASN A 177 19.89 -7.64 15.99
CA ASN A 177 21.10 -7.55 16.82
C ASN A 177 21.81 -6.18 16.72
N SER A 178 21.39 -5.31 15.80
CA SER A 178 21.96 -3.97 15.58
C SER A 178 20.86 -2.99 15.20
N LEU A 179 21.13 -1.69 15.32
CA LEU A 179 20.17 -0.67 14.91
C LEU A 179 19.85 -0.75 13.41
N GLN A 180 20.85 -1.00 12.56
CA GLN A 180 20.67 -1.08 11.10
C GLN A 180 19.75 -2.24 10.72
N THR A 181 20.02 -3.43 11.25
CA THR A 181 19.14 -4.60 11.02
C THR A 181 17.76 -4.37 11.62
N GLY A 182 17.66 -3.66 12.75
CA GLY A 182 16.38 -3.34 13.39
C GLY A 182 15.52 -2.38 12.57
N VAL A 183 16.15 -1.42 11.88
CA VAL A 183 15.46 -0.52 10.94
C VAL A 183 14.96 -1.27 9.71
N GLN A 184 15.77 -2.16 9.14
CA GLN A 184 15.35 -3.02 8.03
C GLN A 184 14.19 -3.93 8.44
N GLN A 185 14.27 -4.52 9.64
CA GLN A 185 13.19 -5.33 10.17
C GLN A 185 11.93 -4.49 10.39
N LEU A 186 12.05 -3.26 10.91
CA LEU A 186 10.90 -2.37 11.09
C LEU A 186 10.22 -2.05 9.76
N GLU A 187 10.99 -1.78 8.70
CA GLU A 187 10.44 -1.59 7.36
C GLU A 187 9.63 -2.81 6.90
N GLN A 188 10.17 -4.01 7.11
CA GLN A 188 9.49 -5.27 6.78
C GLN A 188 8.21 -5.50 7.61
N GLU A 189 8.25 -5.21 8.91
CA GLU A 189 7.07 -5.31 9.79
C GLU A 189 5.98 -4.31 9.38
N ILE A 190 6.35 -3.08 9.00
CA ILE A 190 5.42 -2.06 8.50
C ILE A 190 4.78 -2.54 7.18
N ALA A 191 5.58 -3.05 6.25
CA ALA A 191 5.08 -3.58 4.98
C ALA A 191 4.09 -4.73 5.21
N THR A 192 4.46 -5.68 6.07
CA THR A 192 3.61 -6.84 6.40
C THR A 192 2.31 -6.41 7.08
N TRP A 193 2.38 -5.46 8.03
CA TRP A 193 1.20 -4.91 8.69
C TRP A 193 0.27 -4.20 7.69
N PHE A 194 0.84 -3.46 6.75
CA PHE A 194 0.09 -2.78 5.70
C PHE A 194 -0.60 -3.79 4.78
N ASP A 195 0.11 -4.81 4.30
CA ASP A 195 -0.45 -5.86 3.43
C ASP A 195 -1.63 -6.57 4.10
N HIS A 196 -1.49 -6.95 5.38
CA HIS A 196 -2.59 -7.55 6.14
C HIS A 196 -3.78 -6.60 6.33
N SER A 197 -3.51 -5.32 6.54
CA SER A 197 -4.55 -4.29 6.68
C SER A 197 -5.28 -4.07 5.34
N MET A 198 -4.55 -4.12 4.23
CA MET A 198 -5.09 -3.98 2.87
C MET A 198 -5.90 -5.22 2.47
N GLU A 199 -5.43 -6.43 2.76
CA GLU A 199 -6.16 -7.68 2.48
C GLU A 199 -7.50 -7.72 3.22
N ARG A 200 -7.51 -7.32 4.50
CA ARG A 200 -8.75 -7.24 5.29
C ARG A 200 -9.73 -6.21 4.72
N SER A 201 -9.24 -5.01 4.42
CA SER A 201 -10.06 -3.91 3.94
C SER A 201 -10.62 -4.18 2.54
N SER A 202 -9.79 -4.67 1.64
CA SER A 202 -10.19 -5.07 0.29
C SER A 202 -11.16 -6.26 0.30
N GLY A 203 -10.97 -7.22 1.22
CA GLY A 203 -11.87 -8.35 1.40
C GLY A 203 -13.29 -7.92 1.81
N VAL A 204 -13.41 -6.97 2.75
CA VAL A 204 -14.70 -6.39 3.15
C VAL A 204 -15.35 -5.64 1.98
N TYR A 205 -14.59 -4.80 1.27
CA TYR A 205 -15.07 -4.08 0.10
C TYR A 205 -15.60 -5.03 -0.98
N LYS A 206 -14.81 -6.03 -1.39
CA LYS A 206 -15.18 -7.01 -2.43
C LYS A 206 -16.45 -7.80 -2.09
N ARG A 207 -16.71 -8.07 -0.80
CA ARG A 207 -17.94 -8.74 -0.35
C ARG A 207 -19.13 -7.80 -0.33
N ASN A 208 -18.94 -6.58 0.17
CA ASN A 208 -20.02 -5.60 0.28
C ASN A 208 -20.46 -5.06 -1.10
N SER A 209 -19.51 -4.77 -1.99
CA SER A 209 -19.78 -4.25 -3.34
C SER A 209 -20.63 -5.20 -4.18
N LYS A 210 -20.47 -6.53 -4.00
CA LYS A 210 -21.35 -7.52 -4.65
C LYS A 210 -22.80 -7.39 -4.18
N GLY A 211 -23.02 -7.20 -2.88
CA GLY A 211 -24.36 -7.00 -2.32
C GLY A 211 -25.00 -5.71 -2.82
N ILE A 212 -24.24 -4.62 -2.84
CA ILE A 212 -24.68 -3.32 -3.36
C ILE A 212 -25.01 -3.42 -4.87
N ALA A 213 -24.19 -4.11 -5.66
CA ALA A 213 -24.45 -4.33 -7.09
C ALA A 213 -25.74 -5.11 -7.34
N ILE A 214 -26.02 -6.15 -6.53
CA ILE A 214 -27.30 -6.89 -6.59
C ILE A 214 -28.46 -5.98 -6.22
N ALA A 215 -28.33 -5.16 -5.17
CA ALA A 215 -29.38 -4.23 -4.75
C ALA A 215 -29.69 -3.17 -5.82
N ILE A 216 -28.66 -2.58 -6.43
CA ILE A 216 -28.81 -1.65 -7.56
C ILE A 216 -29.47 -2.36 -8.76
N GLY A 217 -29.01 -3.56 -9.11
CA GLY A 217 -29.58 -4.35 -10.20
C GLY A 217 -31.06 -4.66 -9.98
N PHE A 218 -31.44 -5.04 -8.77
CA PHE A 218 -32.83 -5.29 -8.40
C PHE A 218 -33.69 -4.02 -8.45
N LEU A 219 -33.18 -2.89 -7.95
CA LEU A 219 -33.85 -1.59 -8.02
C LEU A 219 -34.08 -1.16 -9.48
N VAL A 220 -33.08 -1.30 -10.34
CA VAL A 220 -33.19 -1.02 -11.78
C VAL A 220 -34.23 -1.93 -12.44
N ALA A 221 -34.28 -3.22 -12.07
CA ALA A 221 -35.26 -4.16 -12.58
C ALA A 221 -36.70 -3.80 -12.18
N ILE A 222 -36.93 -3.34 -10.94
CA ILE A 222 -38.24 -2.85 -10.48
C ILE A 222 -38.64 -1.59 -11.24
N ILE A 223 -37.77 -0.58 -11.29
CA ILE A 223 -38.05 0.69 -11.98
C ILE A 223 -38.40 0.43 -13.45
N SER A 224 -37.66 -0.48 -14.09
CA SER A 224 -37.86 -0.82 -15.50
C SER A 224 -38.98 -1.84 -15.74
N ASN A 225 -39.64 -2.37 -14.70
CA ASN A 225 -40.54 -3.53 -14.76
C ASN A 225 -39.98 -4.67 -15.63
N ALA A 226 -38.69 -4.97 -15.46
CA ALA A 226 -37.99 -5.98 -16.23
C ALA A 226 -38.22 -7.38 -15.62
N ASP A 227 -39.36 -8.00 -15.92
CA ASP A 227 -39.66 -9.38 -15.48
C ASP A 227 -39.07 -10.39 -16.48
N THR A 228 -38.05 -11.15 -16.06
CA THR A 228 -37.39 -12.15 -16.92
C THR A 228 -38.38 -13.14 -17.51
N PHE A 229 -39.37 -13.62 -16.74
CA PHE A 229 -40.32 -14.61 -17.23
C PHE A 229 -41.23 -14.03 -18.30
N HIS A 230 -41.63 -12.77 -18.13
CA HIS A 230 -42.45 -12.07 -19.12
C HIS A 230 -41.67 -11.83 -20.42
N ILE A 231 -40.44 -11.31 -20.30
CA ILE A 231 -39.55 -11.05 -21.43
C ILE A 231 -39.33 -12.34 -22.23
N VAL A 232 -38.95 -13.44 -21.56
CA VAL A 232 -38.70 -14.73 -22.22
C VAL A 232 -39.98 -15.27 -22.86
N ASN A 233 -41.12 -15.21 -22.18
CA ASN A 233 -42.39 -15.71 -22.73
C ASN A 233 -42.83 -14.94 -23.99
N ARG A 234 -42.66 -13.61 -24.01
CA ARG A 234 -42.98 -12.77 -25.16
C ARG A 234 -41.99 -12.98 -26.32
N LEU A 235 -40.68 -12.92 -26.07
CA LEU A 235 -39.66 -13.09 -27.12
C LEU A 235 -39.62 -14.51 -27.71
N SER A 236 -39.96 -15.53 -26.92
CA SER A 236 -39.95 -16.92 -27.41
C SER A 236 -41.16 -17.24 -28.31
N LYS A 237 -42.32 -16.60 -28.07
CA LYS A 237 -43.57 -16.91 -28.78
C LYS A 237 -43.87 -16.00 -29.96
N ASP A 238 -43.36 -14.77 -29.96
CA ASP A 238 -43.62 -13.80 -31.02
C ASP A 238 -42.45 -13.74 -32.01
N SER A 239 -42.68 -14.27 -33.23
CA SER A 239 -41.67 -14.27 -34.31
C SER A 239 -41.44 -12.87 -34.90
N ILE A 240 -42.48 -12.03 -34.91
CA ILE A 240 -42.44 -10.67 -35.45
C ILE A 240 -41.63 -9.78 -34.51
N LEU A 241 -41.89 -9.85 -33.20
CA LEU A 241 -41.11 -9.14 -32.18
C LEU A 241 -39.62 -9.53 -32.27
N ARG A 242 -39.31 -10.82 -32.45
CA ARG A 242 -37.94 -11.30 -32.59
C ARG A 242 -37.24 -10.75 -33.83
N SER A 243 -37.91 -10.78 -34.99
CA SER A 243 -37.33 -10.28 -36.24
C SER A 243 -37.11 -8.78 -36.22
N THR A 244 -38.03 -8.03 -35.60
CA THR A 244 -37.88 -6.57 -35.47
C THR A 244 -36.72 -6.21 -34.56
N ILE A 245 -36.57 -6.92 -33.41
CA ILE A 245 -35.44 -6.71 -32.50
C ILE A 245 -34.11 -7.10 -33.19
N SER A 246 -34.05 -8.21 -33.93
CA SER A 246 -32.82 -8.60 -34.64
C SER A 246 -32.45 -7.60 -35.72
N ASN A 247 -33.42 -7.13 -36.51
CA ASN A 247 -33.18 -6.14 -37.55
C ASN A 247 -32.72 -4.79 -36.98
N ALA A 248 -33.31 -4.36 -35.86
CA ALA A 248 -32.88 -3.15 -35.16
C ALA A 248 -31.46 -3.31 -34.59
N ALA A 249 -31.14 -4.47 -34.00
CA ALA A 249 -29.80 -4.76 -33.51
C ALA A 249 -28.75 -4.77 -34.64
N ASP A 250 -29.06 -5.37 -35.79
CA ASP A 250 -28.17 -5.39 -36.96
C ASP A 250 -27.91 -3.98 -37.51
N GLN A 251 -28.92 -3.11 -37.51
CA GLN A 251 -28.77 -1.70 -37.90
C GLN A 251 -27.89 -0.91 -36.91
N LEU A 252 -27.97 -1.21 -35.60
CA LEU A 252 -27.13 -0.58 -34.59
C LEU A 252 -25.67 -1.05 -34.66
N VAL A 253 -25.42 -2.32 -35.02
CA VAL A 253 -24.07 -2.87 -35.21
C VAL A 253 -23.46 -2.38 -36.53
N ALA A 254 -24.28 -2.17 -37.56
CA ALA A 254 -23.85 -1.61 -38.84
C ALA A 254 -23.49 -0.11 -38.78
N GLN A 255 -23.91 0.60 -37.72
CA GLN A 255 -23.34 1.91 -37.40
C GLN A 255 -21.95 1.71 -36.77
N PRO A 256 -20.87 2.30 -37.33
CA PRO A 256 -19.55 2.21 -36.73
C PRO A 256 -19.57 2.96 -35.39
N LEU A 257 -19.83 2.23 -34.31
CA LEU A 257 -19.54 2.66 -32.95
C LEU A 257 -18.02 2.85 -32.88
N GLN A 258 -17.55 4.08 -33.06
CA GLN A 258 -16.27 4.45 -32.47
C GLN A 258 -16.43 4.21 -30.98
N THR A 259 -15.69 3.23 -30.47
CA THR A 259 -15.58 2.90 -29.05
C THR A 259 -15.57 4.21 -28.27
N PRO A 260 -16.54 4.48 -27.39
CA PRO A 260 -16.40 5.56 -26.42
C PRO A 260 -15.06 5.34 -25.75
N ALA A 261 -14.19 6.36 -25.75
CA ALA A 261 -12.90 6.30 -25.09
C ALA A 261 -13.09 5.54 -23.78
N SER A 262 -12.44 4.38 -23.71
CA SER A 262 -12.50 3.43 -22.60
C SER A 262 -12.94 4.09 -21.30
N LEU A 263 -14.13 3.75 -20.81
CA LEU A 263 -14.36 3.80 -19.36
C LEU A 263 -13.12 3.16 -18.74
N PRO A 264 -12.42 3.85 -17.80
CA PRO A 264 -11.18 3.33 -17.24
C PRO A 264 -11.43 1.90 -16.86
N SER A 265 -10.75 0.99 -17.56
CA SER A 265 -10.73 -0.41 -17.18
C SER A 265 -10.29 -0.37 -15.72
N GLU A 266 -11.11 -0.96 -14.85
CA GLU A 266 -10.72 -1.25 -13.47
C GLU A 266 -9.24 -1.68 -13.51
N PRO A 267 -8.32 -0.97 -12.82
CA PRO A 267 -6.93 -1.35 -12.89
C PRO A 267 -6.86 -2.75 -12.33
N ALA A 268 -6.59 -3.72 -13.21
CA ALA A 268 -6.09 -5.01 -12.81
C ALA A 268 -4.95 -4.71 -11.83
N ALA A 269 -5.08 -5.23 -10.62
CA ALA A 269 -4.05 -5.20 -9.60
C ALA A 269 -2.73 -5.65 -10.25
N SER A 270 -1.94 -4.66 -10.66
CA SER A 270 -0.62 -4.83 -11.24
C SER A 270 0.33 -4.26 -10.20
N ALA A 271 1.29 -5.10 -9.83
CA ALA A 271 2.35 -4.83 -8.88
C ALA A 271 3.13 -3.55 -9.25
N PRO A 272 3.87 -2.95 -8.30
CA PRO A 272 4.17 -1.52 -8.27
C PRO A 272 5.15 -1.09 -9.37
N GLU A 273 4.78 -0.04 -10.12
CA GLU A 273 5.73 0.71 -10.94
C GLU A 273 6.70 1.52 -10.07
N GLU A 274 7.95 1.46 -10.50
CA GLU A 274 9.15 2.00 -9.88
C GLU A 274 9.23 3.52 -10.15
N PHE A 275 8.96 4.33 -9.12
CA PHE A 275 9.05 5.80 -9.21
C PHE A 275 10.51 6.29 -9.10
N GLU A 276 11.05 6.84 -10.19
CA GLU A 276 12.20 7.78 -10.19
C GLU A 276 11.78 9.18 -9.67
N PRO A 277 12.71 9.98 -9.11
CA PRO A 277 12.38 11.24 -8.45
C PRO A 277 12.68 12.45 -9.36
N GLU A 278 11.66 13.20 -9.77
CA GLU A 278 11.84 14.58 -10.25
C GLU A 278 11.21 15.61 -9.30
N ALA A 279 11.89 16.75 -9.20
CA ALA A 279 11.83 17.73 -8.12
C ALA A 279 10.50 18.49 -8.04
N VAL A 280 10.07 18.79 -6.80
CA VAL A 280 8.89 19.61 -6.50
C VAL A 280 9.35 21.02 -6.15
N GLU A 281 8.99 22.01 -6.98
CA GLU A 281 9.00 23.43 -6.62
C GLU A 281 7.87 23.76 -5.61
N PRO A 282 8.03 24.79 -4.76
CA PRO A 282 7.07 25.06 -3.69
C PRO A 282 5.77 25.69 -4.21
N LEU A 283 4.64 25.06 -3.87
CA LEU A 283 3.28 25.56 -4.10
C LEU A 283 3.02 26.84 -3.28
N PRO A 284 2.43 27.91 -3.85
CA PRO A 284 1.86 28.99 -3.06
C PRO A 284 0.53 28.54 -2.44
N SER A 285 0.27 29.05 -1.24
CA SER A 285 -0.91 28.81 -0.43
C SER A 285 -2.20 29.10 -1.20
N ALA A 286 -3.03 28.08 -1.42
CA ALA A 286 -4.39 28.24 -1.93
C ALA A 286 -5.41 27.69 -0.91
N PRO A 287 -6.61 28.29 -0.79
CA PRO A 287 -7.56 28.00 0.29
C PRO A 287 -8.23 26.64 0.11
N LEU A 288 -8.75 26.12 1.23
CA LEU A 288 -9.54 24.88 1.35
C LEU A 288 -10.55 24.71 0.18
N PRO A 289 -10.69 23.50 -0.39
CA PRO A 289 -11.77 23.18 -1.31
C PRO A 289 -13.13 23.37 -0.63
N VAL A 290 -13.85 24.39 -1.09
CA VAL A 290 -15.29 24.53 -0.89
C VAL A 290 -15.95 23.29 -1.53
N GLU A 291 -16.99 22.78 -0.87
CA GLU A 291 -17.90 21.76 -1.42
C GLU A 291 -18.15 22.02 -2.91
N PRO A 292 -18.19 20.97 -3.77
CA PRO A 292 -18.65 21.18 -5.12
C PRO A 292 -20.10 21.61 -5.01
N GLU A 293 -20.35 22.90 -5.30
CA GLU A 293 -21.65 23.32 -5.77
C GLU A 293 -22.09 22.33 -6.83
N VAL A 294 -23.36 21.93 -6.75
CA VAL A 294 -24.09 21.26 -7.82
C VAL A 294 -24.18 22.25 -8.98
N GLY A 295 -23.06 22.44 -9.67
CA GLY A 295 -22.95 23.15 -10.92
C GLY A 295 -23.70 22.33 -11.92
N GLN A 296 -24.84 22.87 -12.33
CA GLN A 296 -25.58 22.42 -13.50
C GLN A 296 -24.59 22.35 -14.67
N ALA A 297 -24.08 21.15 -14.95
CA ALA A 297 -23.64 20.80 -16.28
C ALA A 297 -24.90 20.81 -17.15
N ALA A 298 -25.33 22.01 -17.53
CA ALA A 298 -26.19 22.21 -18.67
C ALA A 298 -25.43 21.56 -19.83
N ALA A 299 -25.85 20.35 -20.19
CA ALA A 299 -25.38 19.65 -21.35
C ALA A 299 -25.49 20.62 -22.53
N ASN A 300 -24.36 21.06 -23.08
CA ASN A 300 -24.36 21.82 -24.32
C ASN A 300 -25.18 21.02 -25.33
N PRO A 301 -26.32 21.54 -25.82
CA PRO A 301 -27.30 20.75 -26.57
C PRO A 301 -26.80 20.29 -27.94
N ASP A 302 -25.62 20.76 -28.36
CA ASP A 302 -24.98 20.47 -29.65
C ASP A 302 -23.70 19.63 -29.54
N SER A 303 -23.39 19.02 -28.38
CA SER A 303 -22.26 18.09 -28.32
C SER A 303 -22.52 16.91 -29.26
N ALA A 304 -21.52 16.52 -30.07
CA ALA A 304 -21.65 15.45 -31.06
C ALA A 304 -22.16 14.14 -30.44
N GLU A 305 -21.87 13.92 -29.15
CA GLU A 305 -22.34 12.77 -28.38
C GLU A 305 -23.81 12.90 -27.98
N ALA A 306 -24.28 14.08 -27.56
CA ALA A 306 -25.69 14.33 -27.29
C ALA A 306 -26.56 14.23 -28.56
N VAL A 307 -26.04 14.70 -29.70
CA VAL A 307 -26.70 14.56 -31.02
C VAL A 307 -26.76 13.08 -31.45
N ARG A 308 -25.68 12.31 -31.24
CA ARG A 308 -25.66 10.85 -31.50
C ARG A 308 -26.67 10.09 -30.64
N LEU A 309 -26.71 10.37 -29.34
CA LEU A 309 -27.66 9.75 -28.42
C LEU A 309 -29.12 10.11 -28.76
N ARG A 310 -29.37 11.33 -29.23
CA ARG A 310 -30.69 11.73 -29.76
C ARG A 310 -31.04 10.98 -31.04
N ASN A 311 -30.13 10.88 -32.01
CA ASN A 311 -30.38 10.13 -33.24
C ASN A 311 -30.62 8.63 -32.99
N ILE A 312 -29.87 8.03 -32.05
CA ILE A 312 -30.11 6.64 -31.62
C ILE A 312 -31.47 6.53 -30.95
N ARG A 313 -31.81 7.46 -30.06
CA ARG A 313 -33.13 7.51 -29.41
C ARG A 313 -34.27 7.64 -30.42
N ASP A 314 -34.15 8.56 -31.38
CA ASP A 314 -35.18 8.83 -32.38
C ASP A 314 -35.36 7.64 -33.34
N ALA A 315 -34.26 6.99 -33.75
CA ALA A 315 -34.30 5.77 -34.56
C ALA A 315 -34.90 4.57 -33.80
N VAL A 316 -34.59 4.46 -32.50
CA VAL A 316 -35.18 3.46 -31.61
C VAL A 316 -36.67 3.75 -31.39
N ASP A 317 -37.05 5.00 -31.17
CA ASP A 317 -38.44 5.41 -30.97
C ASP A 317 -39.28 5.17 -32.25
N ASP A 318 -38.76 5.47 -33.44
CA ASP A 318 -39.43 5.21 -34.74
C ASP A 318 -39.60 3.69 -35.01
N ALA A 319 -38.57 2.89 -34.70
CA ALA A 319 -38.64 1.43 -34.80
C ALA A 319 -39.62 0.80 -33.78
N LEU A 320 -39.90 1.49 -32.67
CA LEU A 320 -40.72 0.99 -31.56
C LEU A 320 -42.14 1.57 -31.49
N GLN A 321 -42.48 2.58 -32.30
CA GLN A 321 -43.78 3.27 -32.29
C GLN A 321 -45.01 2.35 -32.45
N GLY A 322 -44.84 1.13 -32.96
CA GLY A 322 -45.90 0.11 -33.09
C GLY A 322 -45.77 -1.11 -32.18
N LEU A 323 -44.76 -1.18 -31.31
CA LEU A 323 -44.37 -2.42 -30.62
C LEU A 323 -44.37 -2.25 -29.10
N SER A 324 -45.28 -2.94 -28.41
CA SER A 324 -45.24 -3.01 -26.95
C SER A 324 -44.05 -3.87 -26.51
N LEU A 325 -42.91 -3.23 -26.20
CA LEU A 325 -41.77 -3.93 -25.64
C LEU A 325 -42.17 -4.65 -24.34
N PRO A 326 -41.63 -5.85 -24.07
CA PRO A 326 -41.99 -6.65 -22.90
C PRO A 326 -41.27 -6.18 -21.61
N ILE A 327 -41.11 -4.87 -21.45
CA ILE A 327 -40.55 -4.17 -20.29
C ILE A 327 -41.34 -2.89 -20.04
N GLY A 328 -41.28 -2.34 -18.83
CA GLY A 328 -41.95 -1.09 -18.46
C GLY A 328 -43.36 -1.28 -17.89
N TRP A 329 -43.85 -0.23 -17.23
CA TRP A 329 -45.09 -0.21 -16.45
C TRP A 329 -46.35 0.08 -17.27
N ASN A 330 -46.33 -0.13 -18.59
CA ASN A 330 -47.50 0.14 -19.42
C ASN A 330 -48.66 -0.83 -19.11
N GLN A 331 -49.89 -0.43 -19.44
CA GLN A 331 -51.10 -1.21 -19.12
C GLN A 331 -51.12 -2.56 -19.86
N ALA A 332 -50.58 -2.63 -21.08
CA ALA A 332 -50.51 -3.86 -21.88
C ALA A 332 -49.60 -4.92 -21.22
N ASN A 333 -48.45 -4.52 -20.71
CA ASN A 333 -47.49 -5.40 -20.04
C ASN A 333 -48.00 -5.80 -18.66
N THR A 334 -48.52 -4.85 -17.90
CA THR A 334 -49.01 -5.12 -16.54
C THR A 334 -50.21 -6.07 -16.57
N SER A 335 -51.12 -5.94 -17.53
CA SER A 335 -52.23 -6.87 -17.70
C SER A 335 -51.77 -8.23 -18.23
N ALA A 336 -50.89 -8.26 -19.23
CA ALA A 336 -50.32 -9.49 -19.77
C ALA A 336 -49.57 -10.29 -18.71
N GLN A 337 -48.74 -9.65 -17.88
CA GLN A 337 -48.02 -10.28 -16.77
C GLN A 337 -48.97 -10.91 -15.74
N THR A 338 -50.10 -10.26 -15.43
CA THR A 338 -51.12 -10.80 -14.52
C THR A 338 -51.81 -12.02 -15.13
N ILE A 339 -52.23 -11.94 -16.39
CA ILE A 339 -52.86 -13.06 -17.10
C ILE A 339 -51.90 -14.23 -17.21
N GLU A 340 -50.64 -13.98 -17.58
CA GLU A 340 -49.61 -15.01 -17.67
C GLU A 340 -49.38 -15.72 -16.33
N SER A 341 -49.41 -14.99 -15.21
CA SER A 341 -49.26 -15.58 -13.87
C SER A 341 -50.38 -16.58 -13.57
N GLN A 342 -51.62 -16.27 -13.97
CA GLN A 342 -52.80 -17.11 -13.72
C GLN A 342 -52.70 -18.50 -14.35
N TYR A 343 -52.04 -18.62 -15.51
CA TYR A 343 -51.82 -19.88 -16.22
C TYR A 343 -50.46 -20.54 -15.92
N SER A 344 -49.77 -20.10 -14.87
CA SER A 344 -48.49 -20.71 -14.49
C SER A 344 -48.67 -22.16 -14.04
N LEU A 345 -47.80 -23.04 -14.57
CA LEU A 345 -47.74 -24.46 -14.21
C LEU A 345 -47.37 -24.65 -12.73
N ILE A 346 -46.63 -23.70 -12.14
CA ILE A 346 -46.21 -23.72 -10.74
C ILE A 346 -47.28 -23.03 -9.88
N PRO A 347 -47.92 -23.71 -8.91
CA PRO A 347 -49.04 -23.16 -8.13
C PRO A 347 -48.72 -21.84 -7.41
N PHE A 348 -47.51 -21.70 -6.87
CA PHE A 348 -47.07 -20.49 -6.17
C PHE A 348 -46.92 -19.27 -7.11
N PHE A 349 -46.66 -19.48 -8.40
CA PHE A 349 -46.54 -18.42 -9.40
C PHE A 349 -47.89 -17.97 -9.97
N ARG A 350 -49.00 -18.54 -9.48
CA ARG A 350 -50.36 -18.05 -9.76
C ARG A 350 -50.66 -16.75 -9.02
N VAL A 351 -49.86 -16.41 -8.00
CA VAL A 351 -49.91 -15.10 -7.34
C VAL A 351 -49.11 -14.11 -8.20
N PRO A 352 -49.75 -13.09 -8.80
CA PRO A 352 -49.14 -12.23 -9.81
C PRO A 352 -47.91 -11.49 -9.28
N TYR A 353 -48.02 -10.90 -8.09
CA TYR A 353 -46.94 -10.15 -7.46
C TYR A 353 -45.71 -11.02 -7.16
N LEU A 354 -45.93 -12.29 -6.83
CA LEU A 354 -44.88 -13.19 -6.40
C LEU A 354 -44.03 -13.69 -7.57
N ARG A 355 -44.68 -13.99 -8.70
CA ARG A 355 -43.98 -14.27 -9.96
C ARG A 355 -43.16 -13.06 -10.41
N ARG A 356 -43.70 -11.84 -10.30
CA ARG A 356 -43.01 -10.59 -10.67
C ARG A 356 -41.80 -10.34 -9.79
N ILE A 357 -41.91 -10.50 -8.47
CA ILE A 357 -40.78 -10.34 -7.55
C ILE A 357 -39.64 -11.29 -7.93
N ILE A 358 -39.95 -12.55 -8.26
CA ILE A 358 -38.94 -13.52 -8.66
C ILE A 358 -38.37 -13.17 -10.05
N GLY A 359 -39.22 -12.71 -10.98
CA GLY A 359 -38.78 -12.22 -12.29
C GLY A 359 -37.84 -11.01 -12.19
N TRP A 360 -38.13 -10.05 -11.31
CA TRP A 360 -37.25 -8.90 -11.03
C TRP A 360 -35.99 -9.32 -10.31
N PHE A 361 -36.06 -10.32 -9.41
CA PHE A 361 -34.89 -10.87 -8.74
C PHE A 361 -33.92 -11.51 -9.73
N ILE A 362 -34.41 -12.31 -10.68
CA ILE A 362 -33.58 -12.91 -11.74
C ILE A 362 -32.99 -11.82 -12.63
N SER A 363 -33.78 -10.83 -13.05
CA SER A 363 -33.29 -9.71 -13.87
C SER A 363 -32.26 -8.85 -13.13
N GLY A 364 -32.44 -8.63 -11.83
CA GLY A 364 -31.49 -7.90 -10.99
C GLY A 364 -30.17 -8.64 -10.82
N ILE A 365 -30.21 -9.95 -10.59
CA ILE A 365 -29.01 -10.80 -10.59
C ILE A 365 -28.31 -10.74 -11.94
N ALA A 366 -29.08 -10.87 -13.03
CA ALA A 366 -28.57 -10.80 -14.39
C ALA A 366 -27.81 -9.51 -14.68
N LEU A 367 -28.34 -8.38 -14.22
CA LEU A 367 -27.72 -7.06 -14.38
C LEU A 367 -26.46 -6.92 -13.51
N SER A 368 -26.47 -7.50 -12.30
CA SER A 368 -25.36 -7.40 -11.33
C SER A 368 -24.12 -8.24 -11.65
N MET A 369 -24.25 -9.29 -12.48
CA MET A 369 -23.14 -10.21 -12.79
C MET A 369 -22.17 -9.64 -13.85
N GLY A 370 -22.56 -8.60 -14.58
CA GLY A 370 -21.75 -7.98 -15.63
C GLY A 370 -21.64 -8.80 -16.93
N ALA A 371 -21.01 -8.22 -17.96
CA ALA A 371 -20.94 -8.80 -19.31
C ALA A 371 -20.05 -10.05 -19.39
N SER A 372 -19.00 -10.14 -18.57
CA SER A 372 -18.06 -11.28 -18.55
C SER A 372 -18.75 -12.60 -18.19
N PHE A 373 -19.65 -12.57 -17.20
CA PHE A 373 -20.47 -13.72 -16.83
C PHE A 373 -21.34 -14.22 -18.00
N TRP A 374 -22.03 -13.30 -18.69
CA TRP A 374 -22.92 -13.65 -19.80
C TRP A 374 -22.15 -14.17 -21.01
N TYR A 375 -20.97 -13.62 -21.30
CA TYR A 375 -20.06 -14.14 -22.32
C TYR A 375 -19.61 -15.58 -22.01
N ASP A 376 -19.20 -15.84 -20.78
CA ASP A 376 -18.79 -17.17 -20.33
C ASP A 376 -19.94 -18.19 -20.40
N LEU A 377 -21.14 -17.79 -20.01
CA LEU A 377 -22.33 -18.63 -20.09
C LEU A 377 -22.69 -18.94 -21.54
N LEU A 378 -22.73 -17.92 -22.41
CA LEU A 378 -23.07 -18.06 -23.82
C LEU A 378 -22.04 -18.94 -24.55
N SER A 379 -20.74 -18.76 -24.28
CA SER A 379 -19.67 -19.56 -24.88
C SER A 379 -19.78 -21.04 -24.49
N LYS A 380 -20.21 -21.35 -23.25
CA LYS A 380 -20.46 -22.73 -22.81
C LYS A 380 -21.65 -23.35 -23.53
N VAL A 381 -22.75 -22.63 -23.66
CA VAL A 381 -23.96 -23.11 -24.35
C VAL A 381 -23.71 -23.31 -25.86
N MET A 382 -22.99 -22.40 -26.52
CA MET A 382 -22.63 -22.55 -27.93
C MET A 382 -21.74 -23.78 -28.18
N ARG A 383 -20.78 -24.05 -27.28
CA ARG A 383 -19.93 -25.25 -27.36
C ARG A 383 -20.75 -26.54 -27.26
N VAL A 384 -21.73 -26.60 -26.36
CA VAL A 384 -22.63 -27.77 -26.20
C VAL A 384 -23.53 -27.99 -27.41
N ARG A 385 -23.99 -26.92 -28.07
CA ARG A 385 -24.81 -27.05 -29.28
C ARG A 385 -24.01 -27.54 -30.49
N ASN A 386 -22.70 -27.26 -30.55
CA ASN A 386 -21.83 -27.67 -31.64
C ASN A 386 -21.18 -29.06 -31.47
N SER A 387 -21.32 -29.72 -30.32
CA SER A 387 -20.82 -31.09 -30.10
C SER A 387 -21.76 -32.21 -30.59
N GLY A 388 -22.89 -31.86 -31.23
CA GLY A 388 -24.00 -32.78 -31.52
C GLY A 388 -24.14 -33.32 -32.95
N ARG A 389 -23.19 -33.07 -33.87
CA ARG A 389 -23.20 -33.74 -35.20
C ARG A 389 -21.80 -34.16 -35.65
N ARG A 390 -21.47 -35.42 -35.36
CA ARG A 390 -20.66 -36.26 -36.25
C ARG A 390 -21.48 -37.52 -36.55
N SER A 391 -22.06 -37.54 -37.73
CA SER A 391 -22.58 -38.70 -38.46
C SER A 391 -22.32 -38.34 -39.93
N ASP A 392 -21.72 -39.13 -40.82
CA ASP A 392 -21.21 -40.49 -40.84
C ASP A 392 -20.12 -40.54 -41.93
N ALA A 393 -19.25 -41.54 -41.91
CA ALA A 393 -18.86 -42.37 -43.07
C ALA A 393 -17.47 -42.99 -42.84
N ASN A 394 -17.43 -44.29 -42.58
CA ASN A 394 -16.41 -45.09 -43.22
C ASN A 394 -17.05 -46.37 -43.78
N PRO A 395 -17.12 -46.54 -45.11
CA PRO A 395 -17.53 -47.77 -45.73
C PRO A 395 -16.34 -48.73 -45.83
N ARG A 396 -16.61 -50.01 -45.55
CA ARG A 396 -15.91 -51.21 -46.07
C ARG A 396 -14.45 -51.44 -45.63
N SER A 397 -14.27 -52.54 -44.90
CA SER A 397 -13.20 -53.51 -45.20
C SER A 397 -13.73 -54.91 -44.93
N SER A 398 -14.17 -55.55 -46.01
CA SER A 398 -14.32 -56.99 -46.14
C SER A 398 -12.95 -57.66 -46.20
N ASP A 399 -12.91 -58.86 -45.63
CA ASP A 399 -12.12 -60.03 -46.05
C ASP A 399 -10.61 -60.13 -45.82
N ALA A 400 -10.27 -61.39 -45.53
CA ALA A 400 -8.98 -62.09 -45.63
C ALA A 400 -7.97 -61.94 -44.47
N THR A 401 -8.03 -62.90 -43.53
CA THR A 401 -6.84 -63.62 -43.07
C THR A 401 -7.16 -65.11 -42.93
N PHE A 402 -6.65 -65.86 -43.90
CA PHE A 402 -6.32 -67.28 -43.86
C PHE A 402 -4.79 -67.38 -43.63
N ASP A 403 -4.33 -68.54 -43.14
CA ASP A 403 -2.95 -68.95 -42.78
C ASP A 403 -2.40 -68.37 -41.45
N ASP A 404 -1.83 -69.16 -40.52
CA ASP A 404 -1.25 -70.52 -40.55
C ASP A 404 -1.41 -71.19 -39.17
#